data_AF-A0AA40FZ64-F1
#
_entry.id   AF-A0AA40FZ64-F1
#
_cell.length_a   1.000
_cell.length_b   1.000
_cell.length_c   1.000
_cell.angle_alpha   90.00
_cell.angle_beta   90.00
_cell.angle_gamma   90.00
#
_symmetry.space_group_name_H-M   'P 1'
#
loop_
_entity.id
_entity.type
_entity.pdbx_description
1 polymer ?
#
loop_
_entity_poly.entity_id
_entity_poly.type
_entity_poly.pdbx_seq_one_letter_code
_entity_poly.pdbx_strand_id
1 'polypeptide(L)'
;MLGKTVLILCGVLTISQCCYVFPKEIPDPCTKQNCTQGAQCVRSRDGKEATCECLESCPNLGDHEGSSPVCGTDGTDYPSLCELNRAACAKGANITVAFQGKCGEYFSFRCNAKHLSFASPVKLESQR
;
A
#
# COMPACT_ATOMS: atom_id res chain seq x y z
N MET A 1 -45.80 33.97 -10.68
CA MET A 1 -45.51 32.89 -9.71
C MET A 1 -44.13 32.32 -10.03
N LEU A 2 -43.24 32.32 -9.04
CA LEU A 2 -42.00 31.53 -8.93
C LEU A 2 -40.85 31.75 -9.95
N GLY A 3 -40.24 32.93 -9.93
CA GLY A 3 -38.91 33.13 -10.52
C GLY A 3 -38.31 34.42 -9.98
N LYS A 4 -37.14 34.32 -9.30
CA LYS A 4 -36.26 35.39 -8.74
C LYS A 4 -36.00 35.40 -7.21
N THR A 5 -36.18 34.30 -6.48
CA THR A 5 -35.80 34.24 -5.04
C THR A 5 -34.66 33.26 -4.74
N VAL A 6 -33.61 33.26 -5.56
CA VAL A 6 -32.31 32.64 -5.20
C VAL A 6 -31.24 33.71 -5.31
N LEU A 7 -31.47 34.82 -4.59
CA LEU A 7 -30.45 35.83 -4.34
C LEU A 7 -29.82 35.52 -2.99
N ILE A 8 -28.65 34.90 -3.05
CA ILE A 8 -27.47 35.29 -2.27
C ILE A 8 -27.79 35.64 -0.80
N LEU A 9 -27.96 34.62 0.03
CA LEU A 9 -27.71 34.71 1.48
C LEU A 9 -26.33 34.15 1.83
N CYS A 10 -25.33 34.35 0.96
CA CYS A 10 -23.91 34.15 1.28
C CYS A 10 -23.22 35.48 1.66
N GLY A 11 -23.99 36.46 2.14
CA GLY A 11 -23.55 37.83 2.35
C GLY A 11 -23.43 38.29 3.81
N VAL A 12 -23.41 37.40 4.82
CA VAL A 12 -23.28 37.83 6.23
C VAL A 12 -22.49 36.83 7.10
N LEU A 13 -21.22 37.19 7.34
CA LEU A 13 -20.58 37.25 8.67
C LEU A 13 -20.08 35.99 9.42
N THR A 14 -19.60 34.92 8.77
CA THR A 14 -18.59 34.05 9.42
C THR A 14 -17.60 33.46 8.40
N ILE A 15 -16.42 34.08 8.28
CA ILE A 15 -15.27 33.49 7.55
C ILE A 15 -14.86 32.13 8.17
N SER A 16 -15.33 31.83 9.38
CA SER A 16 -15.07 30.60 10.14
C SER A 16 -15.80 29.34 9.64
N GLN A 17 -16.53 29.38 8.53
CA GLN A 17 -17.30 28.23 8.03
C GLN A 17 -16.97 27.80 6.60
N CYS A 18 -15.82 28.20 6.07
CA CYS A 18 -15.21 27.49 4.95
C CYS A 18 -14.54 26.19 5.41
N CYS A 19 -15.25 25.37 6.19
CA CYS A 19 -14.88 23.97 6.38
C CYS A 19 -15.47 23.21 5.19
N TYR A 20 -14.61 22.77 4.27
CA TYR A 20 -15.03 21.85 3.20
C TYR A 20 -15.47 20.53 3.85
N VAL A 21 -16.77 20.37 4.04
CA VAL A 21 -17.37 19.10 4.44
C VAL A 21 -17.52 18.27 3.18
N PHE A 22 -16.74 17.20 3.06
CA PHE A 22 -16.90 16.26 1.96
C PHE A 22 -18.31 15.65 2.05
N PRO A 23 -19.13 15.71 0.98
CA PRO A 23 -20.47 15.12 1.01
C PRO A 23 -20.35 13.62 1.29
N LYS A 24 -21.09 13.11 2.27
CA LYS A 24 -21.16 11.67 2.59
C LYS A 24 -21.58 10.79 1.41
N GLU A 25 -22.14 11.41 0.36
CA GLU A 25 -22.67 10.75 -0.83
C GLU A 25 -21.59 10.39 -1.86
N ILE A 26 -20.35 10.85 -1.68
CA ILE A 26 -19.23 10.49 -2.57
C ILE A 26 -18.41 9.39 -1.88
N PRO A 27 -18.50 8.12 -2.31
CA PRO A 27 -17.69 7.06 -1.74
C PRO A 27 -16.23 7.22 -2.17
N ASP A 28 -15.29 6.87 -1.29
CA ASP A 28 -13.87 6.85 -1.62
C ASP A 28 -13.61 5.85 -2.77
N PRO A 29 -13.11 6.31 -3.94
CA PRO A 29 -12.90 5.46 -5.10
C PRO A 29 -11.87 4.35 -4.85
N CYS A 30 -10.96 4.53 -3.88
CA CYS A 30 -9.99 3.48 -3.51
C CYS A 30 -10.61 2.33 -2.70
N THR A 31 -11.83 2.47 -2.16
CA THR A 31 -12.46 1.41 -1.34
C THR A 31 -12.80 0.17 -2.18
N LYS A 32 -13.06 0.34 -3.48
CA LYS A 32 -13.43 -0.74 -4.41
C LYS A 32 -12.32 -1.10 -5.39
N GLN A 33 -11.20 -0.35 -5.38
CA GLN A 33 -10.12 -0.52 -6.33
C GLN A 33 -9.14 -1.59 -5.83
N ASN A 34 -8.86 -2.60 -6.65
CA ASN A 34 -7.88 -3.63 -6.32
C ASN A 34 -6.63 -3.47 -7.19
N CYS A 35 -5.56 -2.91 -6.61
CA CYS A 35 -4.28 -2.72 -7.29
C CYS A 35 -3.42 -3.98 -7.21
N THR A 36 -2.78 -4.33 -8.33
CA THR A 36 -1.91 -5.52 -8.44
C THR A 36 -0.43 -5.12 -8.48
N GLN A 37 0.46 -6.10 -8.29
CA GLN A 37 1.92 -5.94 -8.42
C GLN A 37 2.50 -4.85 -7.51
N GLY A 38 1.97 -4.65 -6.31
CA GLY A 38 2.51 -3.67 -5.35
C GLY A 38 2.21 -2.20 -5.68
N ALA A 39 1.34 -1.92 -6.65
CA ALA A 39 0.84 -0.58 -6.92
C ALA A 39 -0.04 -0.05 -5.76
N GLN A 40 0.01 1.25 -5.51
CA GLN A 40 -0.85 1.92 -4.53
C GLN A 40 -2.02 2.64 -5.21
N CYS A 41 -3.17 2.63 -4.56
CA CYS A 41 -4.33 3.37 -5.03
C CYS A 41 -4.19 4.87 -4.71
N VAL A 42 -4.23 5.70 -5.74
CA VAL A 42 -4.15 7.16 -5.66
C VAL A 42 -5.47 7.77 -6.12
N ARG A 43 -6.00 8.73 -5.37
CA ARG A 43 -7.25 9.43 -5.70
C ARG A 43 -6.98 10.56 -6.68
N SER A 44 -7.85 10.75 -7.67
CA SER A 44 -7.85 11.94 -8.53
C SER A 44 -8.19 13.20 -7.70
N ARG A 45 -7.78 14.37 -8.20
CA ARG A 45 -8.00 15.66 -7.53
C ARG A 45 -9.48 15.96 -7.28
N ASP A 46 -10.35 15.50 -8.18
CA ASP A 46 -11.81 15.67 -8.06
C ASP A 46 -12.45 14.68 -7.09
N GLY A 47 -11.68 13.71 -6.56
CA GLY A 47 -12.12 12.69 -5.61
C GLY A 47 -13.08 11.64 -6.19
N LYS A 48 -13.38 11.69 -7.49
CA LYS A 48 -14.34 10.82 -8.17
C LYS A 48 -13.71 9.55 -8.75
N GLU A 49 -12.43 9.59 -9.06
CA GLU A 49 -11.70 8.52 -9.72
C GLU A 49 -10.49 8.12 -8.89
N ALA A 50 -9.99 6.91 -9.14
CA ALA A 50 -8.75 6.43 -8.57
C ALA A 50 -7.92 5.67 -9.62
N THR A 51 -6.60 5.76 -9.48
CA THR A 51 -5.62 5.10 -10.34
C THR A 51 -4.69 4.25 -9.49
N CYS A 52 -4.21 3.14 -10.02
CA CYS A 52 -3.15 2.35 -9.41
C CYS A 52 -1.80 2.83 -9.94
N GLU A 53 -0.98 3.37 -9.06
CA GLU A 53 0.31 3.97 -9.43
C GLU A 53 1.45 3.31 -8.65
N CYS A 54 2.62 3.22 -9.27
CA CYS A 54 3.83 2.75 -8.60
C CYS A 54 4.37 3.86 -7.72
N LEU A 55 4.80 3.50 -6.51
CA LEU A 55 5.43 4.46 -5.62
C LEU A 55 6.79 4.91 -6.18
N GLU A 56 7.03 6.21 -6.27
CA GLU A 56 8.29 6.73 -6.80
C GLU A 56 9.48 6.45 -5.85
N SER A 57 9.25 6.56 -4.54
CA SER A 57 10.25 6.37 -3.49
C SER A 57 9.64 5.93 -2.17
N CYS A 58 10.37 5.13 -1.38
CA CYS A 58 9.95 4.75 -0.03
C CYS A 58 10.56 5.66 1.04
N PRO A 59 9.76 6.09 2.04
CA PRO A 59 10.28 6.81 3.19
C PRO A 59 11.19 5.91 4.03
N ASN A 60 12.42 6.36 4.31
CA ASN A 60 13.40 5.64 5.12
C ASN A 60 13.44 6.23 6.54
N LEU A 61 12.33 6.10 7.27
CA LEU A 61 12.24 6.58 8.65
C LEU A 61 12.76 5.54 9.67
N GLY A 62 12.91 4.27 9.27
CA GLY A 62 13.61 3.22 10.03
C GLY A 62 12.88 2.69 11.27
N ASP A 63 11.78 3.33 11.65
CA ASP A 63 10.97 3.08 12.85
C ASP A 63 9.59 2.47 12.54
N HIS A 64 9.21 2.36 11.26
CA HIS A 64 7.92 1.81 10.85
C HIS A 64 7.95 0.28 10.65
N GLU A 65 6.83 -0.37 10.98
CA GLU A 65 6.57 -1.78 10.69
C GLU A 65 6.67 -2.01 9.18
N GLY A 66 7.73 -2.70 8.75
CA GLY A 66 8.07 -2.86 7.32
C GLY A 66 9.44 -2.30 6.94
N SER A 67 10.13 -1.58 7.82
CA SER A 67 11.52 -1.12 7.63
C SER A 67 12.55 -2.26 7.69
N SER A 68 12.13 -3.43 8.19
CA SER A 68 12.98 -4.61 8.27
C SER A 68 13.15 -5.25 6.89
N PRO A 69 14.33 -5.82 6.60
CA PRO A 69 14.58 -6.50 5.34
C PRO A 69 13.65 -7.70 5.14
N VAL A 70 13.32 -7.98 3.88
CA VAL A 70 12.49 -9.10 3.44
C VAL A 70 13.13 -9.80 2.25
N CYS A 71 12.94 -11.12 2.16
CA CYS A 71 13.32 -11.90 0.99
C CYS A 71 12.10 -12.00 0.07
N GLY A 72 12.26 -11.62 -1.20
CA GLY A 72 11.22 -11.74 -2.21
C GLY A 72 11.06 -13.16 -2.74
N THR A 73 9.91 -13.48 -3.32
CA THR A 73 9.66 -14.74 -4.06
C THR A 73 10.54 -14.90 -5.30
N ASP A 74 11.16 -13.81 -5.76
CA ASP A 74 12.19 -13.79 -6.80
C ASP A 74 13.60 -14.10 -6.26
N GLY A 75 13.73 -14.40 -4.96
CA GLY A 75 15.01 -14.68 -4.30
C GLY A 75 15.90 -13.44 -4.10
N THR A 76 15.33 -12.24 -4.22
CA THR A 76 16.05 -10.98 -4.03
C THR A 76 15.80 -10.39 -2.65
N ASP A 77 16.85 -9.83 -2.05
CA ASP A 77 16.76 -9.06 -0.82
C ASP A 77 16.19 -7.67 -1.07
N TYR A 78 15.13 -7.33 -0.34
CA TYR A 78 14.58 -5.98 -0.31
C TYR A 78 14.78 -5.37 1.08
N PRO A 79 15.26 -4.11 1.17
CA PRO A 79 15.54 -3.47 2.45
C PRO A 79 14.28 -3.22 3.29
N SER A 80 13.12 -3.16 2.66
CA SER A 80 11.81 -2.99 3.29
C SER A 80 10.71 -3.61 2.44
N LEU A 81 9.53 -3.83 3.03
CA LEU A 81 8.33 -4.24 2.29
C LEU A 81 7.93 -3.19 1.23
N CYS A 82 8.16 -1.91 1.53
CA CYS A 82 7.88 -0.83 0.59
C CYS A 82 8.73 -0.95 -0.67
N GLU A 83 10.04 -1.19 -0.54
CA GLU A 83 10.93 -1.31 -1.69
C GLU A 83 10.62 -2.57 -2.51
N LEU A 84 10.17 -3.65 -1.88
CA LEU A 84 9.67 -4.84 -2.58
C LEU A 84 8.46 -4.48 -3.45
N ASN A 85 7.43 -3.84 -2.88
CA ASN A 85 6.22 -3.46 -3.61
C ASN A 85 6.51 -2.49 -4.76
N ARG A 86 7.38 -1.50 -4.51
CA ARG A 86 7.84 -0.55 -5.53
C ARG A 86 8.54 -1.27 -6.68
N ALA A 87 9.45 -2.19 -6.39
CA ALA A 87 10.16 -2.96 -7.40
C ALA A 87 9.23 -3.90 -8.18
N ALA A 88 8.29 -4.56 -7.49
CA ALA A 88 7.25 -5.38 -8.11
C ALA A 88 6.44 -4.56 -9.13
N CYS A 89 6.04 -3.35 -8.74
CA CYS A 89 5.22 -2.47 -9.57
C CYS A 89 6.01 -1.96 -10.77
N ALA A 90 7.22 -1.46 -10.55
CA ALA A 90 8.08 -0.93 -11.61
C ALA A 90 8.45 -2.01 -12.64
N LYS A 91 8.59 -3.27 -12.22
CA LYS A 91 8.87 -4.41 -13.11
C LYS A 91 7.60 -5.01 -13.73
N GLY A 92 6.40 -4.64 -13.29
CA GLY A 92 5.15 -5.31 -13.65
C GLY A 92 5.13 -6.79 -13.25
N ALA A 93 5.85 -7.15 -12.19
CA ALA A 93 6.05 -8.52 -11.74
C ALA A 93 5.28 -8.81 -10.45
N ASN A 94 4.80 -10.04 -10.30
CA ASN A 94 4.15 -10.47 -9.06
C ASN A 94 5.21 -10.99 -8.08
N ILE A 95 5.89 -10.06 -7.43
CA ILE A 95 6.89 -10.35 -6.38
C ILE A 95 6.20 -10.11 -5.04
N THR A 96 6.24 -11.12 -4.17
CA THR A 96 5.68 -11.07 -2.82
C THR A 96 6.77 -11.44 -1.81
N VAL A 97 6.51 -11.23 -0.52
CA VAL A 97 7.43 -11.66 0.54
C VAL A 97 7.44 -13.19 0.61
N ALA A 98 8.61 -13.80 0.42
CA ALA A 98 8.84 -15.22 0.69
C ALA A 98 9.00 -15.45 2.20
N PHE A 99 9.80 -14.63 2.88
CA PHE A 99 9.97 -14.63 4.33
C PHE A 99 10.58 -13.31 4.84
N GLN A 100 10.45 -13.07 6.15
CA GLN A 100 11.06 -11.92 6.82
C GLN A 100 12.56 -12.15 7.04
N GLY A 101 13.40 -11.14 6.77
CA GLY A 101 14.86 -11.25 6.81
C GLY A 101 15.47 -11.34 5.41
N LYS A 102 16.79 -11.53 5.33
CA LYS A 102 17.50 -11.65 4.05
C LYS A 102 17.45 -13.07 3.49
N CYS A 103 17.41 -13.21 2.19
CA CYS A 103 17.58 -14.44 1.44
C CYS A 103 18.90 -15.13 1.85
N GLY A 104 18.83 -16.44 2.09
CA GLY A 104 20.00 -17.23 2.50
C GLY A 104 20.43 -17.05 3.96
N GLU A 105 19.91 -16.04 4.69
CA GLU A 105 19.98 -16.03 6.15
C GLU A 105 18.95 -17.03 6.67
N TYR A 106 19.37 -18.30 6.73
CA TYR A 106 18.61 -19.34 7.42
C TYR A 106 18.48 -18.94 8.89
N PHE A 107 17.31 -18.41 9.26
CA PHE A 107 16.97 -18.30 10.67
C PHE A 107 16.82 -19.73 11.20
N SER A 108 17.92 -20.26 11.75
CA SER A 108 17.96 -21.55 12.44
C SER A 108 17.17 -21.42 13.74
N PHE A 109 15.84 -21.36 13.65
CA PHE A 109 15.01 -21.70 14.78
C PHE A 109 15.20 -23.20 15.03
N ARG A 110 15.90 -23.54 16.11
CA ARG A 110 15.88 -24.92 16.62
C ARG A 110 14.44 -25.22 17.00
N CYS A 111 13.73 -25.95 16.15
CA CYS A 111 12.41 -26.45 16.47
C CYS A 111 12.53 -27.41 17.65
N ASN A 112 12.26 -26.96 18.88
CA ASN A 112 11.72 -27.85 19.88
C ASN A 112 10.23 -28.01 19.55
N ALA A 113 9.75 -29.24 19.49
CA ALA A 113 8.51 -29.66 18.81
C ALA A 113 7.17 -29.16 19.43
N LYS A 114 7.15 -27.98 20.06
CA LYS A 114 5.99 -27.45 20.79
C LYS A 114 5.44 -26.12 20.27
N HIS A 115 6.06 -25.49 19.26
CA HIS A 115 5.54 -24.26 18.66
C HIS A 115 5.76 -24.26 17.15
N LEU A 116 4.80 -24.83 16.40
CA LEU A 116 4.76 -24.67 14.95
C LEU A 116 4.29 -23.24 14.64
N SER A 117 5.19 -22.41 14.15
CA SER A 117 4.86 -21.12 13.53
C SER A 117 5.65 -21.03 12.23
N PHE A 118 4.97 -21.39 11.14
CA PHE A 118 5.31 -21.12 9.74
C PHE A 118 6.75 -21.42 9.30
N ALA A 119 7.13 -22.70 9.31
CA ALA A 119 8.10 -23.19 8.34
C ALA A 119 7.36 -23.53 7.05
N SER A 120 7.44 -22.66 6.05
CA SER A 120 7.05 -23.02 4.68
C SER A 120 8.27 -23.58 3.94
N PRO A 121 8.11 -24.66 3.16
CA PRO A 121 9.22 -25.35 2.51
C PRO A 121 9.77 -24.50 1.36
N VAL A 122 11.06 -24.14 1.39
CA VAL A 122 11.78 -23.74 0.18
C VAL A 122 11.97 -24.98 -0.67
N LYS A 123 11.50 -24.91 -1.91
CA LYS A 123 11.69 -25.92 -2.95
C LYS A 123 13.19 -26.15 -3.13
N LEU A 124 13.69 -27.30 -2.66
CA LEU A 124 15.00 -27.82 -3.03
C LEU A 124 14.95 -28.14 -4.53
N GLU A 125 15.32 -27.19 -5.37
CA GLU A 125 15.60 -27.46 -6.77
C GLU A 125 16.89 -28.31 -6.80
N SER A 126 16.71 -29.63 -6.94
CA SER A 126 17.78 -30.60 -7.12
C SER A 126 18.56 -30.22 -8.38
N GLN A 127 19.80 -29.77 -8.21
CA GLN A 127 20.73 -29.69 -9.33
C GLN A 127 20.93 -31.10 -9.91
N ARG A 128 20.91 -31.17 -11.24
CA ARG A 128 21.15 -32.36 -12.06
C ARG A 128 22.54 -32.94 -11.80
#